data_AF-A0A2E5HUL4-F1
#
_entry.id   AF-A0A2E5HUL4-F1
#
_cell.length_a   1.000
_cell.length_b   1.000
_cell.length_c   1.000
_cell.angle_alpha   90.00
_cell.angle_beta   90.00
_cell.angle_gamma   90.00
#
_symmetry.space_group_name_H-M   'P 1'
#
loop_
_entity.id
_entity.type
_entity.pdbx_description
1 polymer ?
#
loop_
_entity_poly.entity_id
_entity_poly.type
_entity_poly.pdbx_seq_one_letter_code
_entity_poly.pdbx_strand_id
1 'polypeptide(L)' 'MRNHNLRRVFGLVGIGWFVAICMGGLTLFGNYLDEVINSSPMLTITGLLLGLIIAGYGTYVGLKSLVLENKEN' A
#
# COMPACT_ATOMS: atom_id res chain seq x y z
N MET A 1 -23.75 16.03 17.32
CA MET A 1 -23.74 15.46 15.95
C MET A 1 -22.48 14.66 15.77
N ARG A 2 -22.59 13.33 15.83
CA ARG A 2 -21.46 12.40 15.83
C ARG A 2 -20.87 12.37 14.41
N ASN A 3 -19.57 12.52 14.34
CA ASN A 3 -18.77 12.93 13.18
C ASN A 3 -18.23 11.70 12.45
N HIS A 4 -19.15 10.93 11.86
CA HIS A 4 -18.90 9.63 11.21
C HIS A 4 -17.98 9.76 9.98
N ASN A 5 -18.02 10.91 9.30
CA ASN A 5 -17.28 11.15 8.07
C ASN A 5 -15.77 11.22 8.28
N LEU A 6 -15.31 11.71 9.44
CA LEU A 6 -13.89 11.86 9.74
C LEU A 6 -13.18 10.51 9.86
N ARG A 7 -13.86 9.49 10.41
CA ARG A 7 -13.32 8.13 10.52
C ARG A 7 -13.07 7.50 9.15
N ARG A 8 -13.96 7.72 8.18
CA ARG A 8 -13.80 7.19 6.82
C ARG A 8 -12.62 7.86 6.11
N VAL A 9 -12.52 9.19 6.19
CA VAL A 9 -11.42 9.93 5.54
C VAL A 9 -10.07 9.52 6.12
N PHE A 10 -9.95 9.41 7.45
CA PHE A 10 -8.71 8.92 8.08
C PHE A 10 -8.39 7.47 7.71
N GLY A 11 -9.40 6.61 7.54
CA GLY A 11 -9.22 5.24 7.05
C GLY A 11 -8.63 5.22 5.63
N LEU A 12 -9.22 5.97 4.70
CA LEU A 12 -8.73 6.07 3.32
C LEU A 12 -7.32 6.69 3.22
N VAL A 13 -7.06 7.76 3.98
CA VAL A 13 -5.75 8.42 4.01
C VAL A 13 -4.69 7.50 4.62
N GLY A 14 -5.03 6.75 5.67
CA GLY A 14 -4.13 5.76 6.28
C GLY A 14 -3.77 4.63 5.33
N ILE A 15 -4.72 4.15 4.53
CA ILE A 15 -4.49 3.12 3.49
C ILE A 15 -3.54 3.66 2.41
N GLY A 16 -3.80 4.88 1.90
CA GLY A 16 -2.94 5.50 0.88
C GLY A 16 -1.51 5.74 1.38
N TRP A 17 -1.35 6.15 2.63
CA TRP A 17 -0.04 6.35 3.25
C TRP A 17 0.74 5.03 3.40
N PHE A 18 0.06 3.96 3.81
CA PHE A 18 0.68 2.63 3.95
C PHE A 18 1.16 2.08 2.60
N VAL A 19 0.34 2.25 1.56
CA VAL A 19 0.68 1.87 0.18
C VAL A 19 1.87 2.66 -0.32
N ALA A 20 1.92 3.97 -0.10
CA ALA A 20 3.01 4.84 -0.55
C ALA A 20 4.35 4.47 0.12
N ILE A 21 4.34 4.15 1.43
CA ILE A 21 5.55 3.73 2.14
C ILE A 21 5.99 2.33 1.68
N CYS A 22 5.07 1.38 1.50
CA CYS A 22 5.43 0.06 0.98
C CYS A 22 6.00 0.14 -0.44
N MET A 23 5.35 0.88 -1.34
CA MET A 23 5.82 1.06 -2.72
C MET A 23 7.17 1.79 -2.76
N GLY A 24 7.25 2.97 -2.12
CA GLY A 24 8.45 3.79 -2.15
C GLY A 24 9.62 3.12 -1.44
N GLY A 25 9.40 2.56 -0.25
CA GLY A 25 10.42 1.87 0.53
C GLY A 25 10.96 0.63 -0.18
N LEU A 26 10.08 -0.21 -0.73
CA LEU A 26 10.51 -1.46 -1.39
C LEU A 26 11.16 -1.20 -2.75
N THR A 27 10.76 -0.14 -3.46
CA THR A 27 11.41 0.30 -4.71
C THR A 27 12.80 0.89 -4.45
N LEU A 28 12.94 1.75 -3.44
CA LEU A 28 14.24 2.31 -3.06
C LEU A 28 15.19 1.22 -2.55
N PHE A 29 14.67 0.28 -1.76
CA PHE A 29 15.43 -0.87 -1.28
C PHE A 29 15.84 -1.81 -2.43
N GLY A 30 14.95 -2.04 -3.39
CA GLY A 30 15.23 -2.83 -4.59
C GLY A 30 16.31 -2.22 -5.47
N ASN A 31 16.23 -0.90 -5.73
CA ASN A 31 17.24 -0.18 -6.49
C ASN A 31 18.61 -0.18 -5.79
N TYR A 32 18.65 0.04 -4.47
CA TYR A 32 19.90 0.03 -3.71
C TYR A 32 20.58 -1.35 -3.77
N LEU A 33 19.78 -2.41 -3.72
CA LEU A 33 20.30 -3.77 -3.72
C LEU A 33 20.69 -4.26 -5.14
N ASP A 34 20.05 -3.72 -6.20
CA ASP A 34 20.50 -3.88 -7.59
C ASP A 34 21.88 -3.22 -7.83
N GLU A 35 22.07 -2.01 -7.31
CA GLU A 35 23.33 -1.26 -7.44
C GLU A 35 24.51 -1.96 -6.74
N VAL A 36 24.24 -2.63 -5.62
CA VAL A 36 25.24 -3.40 -4.86
C VAL A 36 25.61 -4.73 -5.54
N ILE A 37 24.67 -5.38 -6.23
CA ILE A 37 24.86 -6.75 -6.76
C ILE A 37 25.23 -6.76 -8.26
N ASN A 38 25.18 -5.61 -8.96
CA ASN A 38 25.53 -5.50 -10.39
C ASN A 38 24.75 -6.49 -11.27
N SER A 39 23.59 -6.93 -10.78
CA SER A 39 22.69 -7.83 -11.49
C SER A 39 21.72 -6.97 -12.28
N SER A 40 21.33 -7.44 -13.46
CA SER A 40 20.22 -6.86 -14.25
C SER A 40 19.01 -6.57 -13.36
N PRO A 41 18.12 -5.60 -13.71
CA PRO A 41 17.12 -4.97 -12.84
C PRO A 41 15.97 -5.87 -12.33
N MET A 42 16.20 -7.17 -12.21
CA MET A 42 15.29 -8.18 -11.68
C MET A 42 14.95 -7.94 -10.22
N LEU A 43 15.88 -7.39 -9.43
CA LEU A 43 15.65 -7.23 -8.01
C LEU A 43 14.74 -6.03 -7.71
N THR A 44 14.90 -4.96 -8.48
CA THR A 44 13.92 -3.86 -8.53
C THR A 44 12.56 -4.33 -9.02
N ILE A 45 12.49 -5.17 -10.07
CA ILE A 45 11.22 -5.71 -10.60
C ILE A 45 10.50 -6.58 -9.57
N THR A 46 11.21 -7.43 -8.83
CA THR A 46 10.61 -8.28 -7.79
C THR A 46 10.16 -7.47 -6.58
N GLY A 47 10.94 -6.47 -6.16
CA GLY A 47 10.54 -5.50 -5.14
C GLY A 47 9.29 -4.70 -5.55
N LEU A 48 9.22 -4.25 -6.80
CA LEU A 48 8.08 -3.54 -7.34
C LEU A 48 6.83 -4.45 -7.41
N LEU A 49 6.98 -5.69 -7.87
CA LEU A 49 5.90 -6.68 -7.94
C LEU A 49 5.35 -7.01 -6.55
N LEU A 50 6.23 -7.24 -5.57
CA LEU A 50 5.81 -7.47 -4.19
C LEU A 50 5.13 -6.25 -3.59
N GLY A 51 5.68 -5.06 -3.83
CA GLY A 51 5.09 -3.79 -3.39
C GLY A 51 3.70 -3.56 -3.99
N LEU A 52 3.53 -3.91 -5.27
CA LEU A 52 2.25 -3.84 -5.99
C LEU A 52 1.22 -4.83 -5.42
N ILE A 53 1.61 -6.07 -5.15
CA ILE A 53 0.72 -7.07 -4.55
C ILE A 53 0.27 -6.65 -3.15
N ILE A 54 1.21 -6.20 -2.32
CA ILE A 54 0.93 -5.75 -0.95
C ILE A 54 0.04 -4.50 -0.97
N ALA A 55 0.32 -3.54 -1.86
CA ALA A 55 -0.47 -2.34 -2.02
C ALA A 55 -1.92 -2.65 -2.45
N GLY A 56 -2.09 -3.52 -3.44
CA GLY A 56 -3.39 -3.96 -3.91
C GLY A 56 -4.17 -4.68 -2.80
N TYR A 57 -3.52 -5.58 -2.07
CA TYR A 57 -4.14 -6.33 -0.98
C TYR A 57 -4.55 -5.43 0.19
N GLY A 58 -3.68 -4.51 0.63
CA GLY A 58 -3.98 -3.56 1.70
C GLY A 58 -5.13 -2.62 1.33
N THR A 59 -5.17 -2.15 0.08
CA THR A 59 -6.27 -1.34 -0.44
C THR A 59 -7.58 -2.12 -0.47
N TYR A 60 -7.55 -3.38 -0.91
CA TYR A 60 -8.72 -4.26 -0.94
C TYR A 60 -9.29 -4.53 0.46
N VAL A 61 -8.43 -4.83 1.44
CA VAL A 61 -8.84 -5.05 2.84
C VAL A 61 -9.47 -3.78 3.43
N GLY A 62 -8.84 -2.63 3.20
CA GLY A 62 -9.35 -1.34 3.69
C GLY A 62 -10.70 -0.97 3.07
N LEU A 63 -10.84 -1.12 1.75
CA LEU A 63 -12.11 -0.93 1.04
C LEU A 63 -13.18 -1.90 1.52
N LYS A 64 -12.85 -3.18 1.67
CA LYS A 64 -13.80 -4.20 2.17
C LYS A 64 -14.34 -3.82 3.56
N SER A 65 -13.47 -3.37 4.47
CA SER A 65 -13.90 -2.93 5.81
C SER A 65 -14.85 -1.73 5.73
N LEU A 66 -14.58 -0.77 4.85
CA LEU A 66 -15.42 0.42 4.67
C LEU A 66 -16.75 0.12 3.97
N VAL A 67 -16.74 -0.78 2.99
CA VAL A 67 -17.94 -1.21 2.26
C VAL A 67 -18.86 -2.04 3.14
N LEU A 68 -18.30 -2.94 3.97
CA LEU A 68 -19.07 -3.72 4.94
C LEU A 68 -19.67 -2.84 6.04
N GLU A 69 -18.92 -1.87 6.56
CA GLU A 69 -19.42 -0.92 7.56
C GLU A 69 -20.56 -0.02 7.02
N ASN A 70 -20.56 0.27 5.71
CA ASN A 70 -21.67 0.98 5.05
C ASN A 70 -22.93 0.11 4.88
N LYS A 71 -22.79 -1.22 4.88
CA LYS A 71 -23.90 -2.14 4.61
C LYS A 71 -24.70 -2.51 5.86
N GLU A 72 -24.15 -2.25 7.05
CA GLU A 72 -24.79 -2.47 8.35
C GLU A 72 -25.40 -1.21 8.99
N ASN A 73 -25.31 -0.04 8.33
CA ASN A 73 -26.05 1.18 8.66
C ASN A 73 -27.15 1.45 7.64
#